data_AF-A0AAQ1HSN3-F1
#
_entry.id   AF-A0AAQ1HSN3-F1
#
_cell.length_a   1.000
_cell.length_b   1.000
_cell.length_c   1.000
_cell.angle_alpha   90.00
_cell.angle_beta   90.00
_cell.angle_gamma   90.00
#
_symmetry.space_group_name_H-M   'P 1'
#
loop_
_entity.id
_entity.type
_entity.pdbx_description
1 polymer ?
#
loop_
_entity_poly.entity_id
_entity_poly.type
_entity_poly.pdbx_seq_one_letter_code
_entity_poly.pdbx_strand_id
1 'polypeptide(L)'
;MSECIALETPFIEELFDEELVIPQYQRPYRWRENHIIQLIDDLKSSAVSGSDEYRIGTIVLYQAEGKALEIVDGQQRTITLCLLLAAINNKIKNKVLPELLKLLTLSHPGSQQQAMHNSAFIKEYISHFQGQELSQLFDFILKSCSVVVIKLTDLGEAFQFFDSQNARGKALEPHDLLKAFHLREMINDNEQEKLNVIENWESEASTGGELKSIFSDYLYRLRRWNKGKKGRYFTNKNIDVFKGLNINSEELPAFMQVALRAHVFTNNYNQAPTRLVDKQSLNYPHQINQVILNGKRFFEYISYYIEKKRLLLNNAEVKQYLVDYKGSGRSGDMYTRNLFLAGLLQYKDKFGEHNFELAARLCFVWAYKLRLENARVQFASVDNYARADNSLIRLIESAVTAKEVLHYVVIKDEEAVQSNKTKGLSELHKLYLGKELNNG
;
A
#
# COMPACT_ATOMS: atom_id res chain seq x y z
N MET A 1 22.20 -19.76 13.13
CA MET A 1 23.20 -19.59 12.05
C MET A 1 22.44 -19.79 10.76
N SER A 2 22.42 -18.76 9.91
CA SER A 2 21.65 -18.70 8.67
C SER A 2 22.12 -19.76 7.68
N GLU A 3 21.19 -20.47 7.05
CA GLU A 3 21.49 -21.30 5.88
C GLU A 3 21.29 -20.45 4.62
N CYS A 4 22.22 -19.52 4.39
CA CYS A 4 22.44 -19.01 3.05
C CYS A 4 22.95 -20.18 2.21
N ILE A 5 22.16 -20.63 1.23
CA ILE A 5 22.51 -21.79 0.41
C ILE A 5 23.75 -21.44 -0.42
N ALA A 6 23.75 -20.26 -1.04
CA ALA A 6 24.85 -19.75 -1.84
C ALA A 6 24.72 -18.24 -2.12
N LEU A 7 25.87 -17.55 -2.12
CA LEU A 7 26.04 -16.24 -2.76
C LEU A 7 26.82 -16.48 -4.05
N GLU A 8 26.16 -16.33 -5.19
CA GLU A 8 26.74 -16.57 -6.51
C GLU A 8 26.70 -15.28 -7.34
N THR A 9 27.59 -15.19 -8.32
CA THR A 9 27.57 -14.10 -9.31
C THR A 9 27.49 -14.66 -10.72
N PRO A 10 26.42 -15.39 -11.07
CA PRO A 10 26.29 -15.99 -12.39
C PRO A 10 26.16 -14.91 -13.47
N PHE A 11 26.61 -15.26 -14.67
CA PHE A 11 26.24 -14.51 -15.87
C PHE A 11 24.75 -14.70 -16.16
N ILE A 12 24.18 -13.78 -16.92
CA ILE A 12 22.76 -13.84 -17.28
C ILE A 12 22.42 -15.13 -18.05
N GLU A 13 23.33 -15.62 -18.90
CA GLU A 13 23.18 -16.92 -19.57
C GLU A 13 22.98 -18.06 -18.55
N GLU A 14 23.84 -18.16 -17.55
CA GLU A 14 23.81 -19.20 -16.50
C GLU A 14 22.58 -19.08 -15.58
N LEU A 15 22.20 -17.85 -15.22
CA LEU A 15 21.02 -17.60 -14.39
C LEU A 15 19.74 -18.20 -15.03
N PHE A 16 19.67 -18.17 -16.35
CA PHE A 16 18.49 -18.57 -17.10
C PHE A 16 18.45 -20.06 -17.44
N ASP A 17 19.46 -20.84 -17.04
CA ASP A 17 19.39 -22.31 -17.04
C ASP A 17 18.61 -22.84 -15.81
N GLU A 18 18.35 -21.99 -14.81
CA GLU A 18 17.58 -22.32 -13.62
C GLU A 18 16.06 -22.17 -13.85
N GLU A 19 15.26 -23.04 -13.24
CA GLU A 19 13.79 -22.93 -13.26
C GLU A 19 13.31 -21.88 -12.25
N LEU A 20 13.28 -20.61 -12.68
CA LEU A 20 12.80 -19.50 -11.87
C LEU A 20 11.27 -19.33 -11.99
N VAL A 21 10.61 -19.02 -10.89
CA VAL A 21 9.16 -18.78 -10.83
C VAL A 21 8.90 -17.41 -10.20
N ILE A 22 7.93 -16.68 -10.75
CA ILE A 22 7.40 -15.48 -10.11
C ILE A 22 6.23 -15.93 -9.21
N PRO A 23 6.40 -15.90 -7.89
CA PRO A 23 5.37 -16.39 -6.99
C PRO A 23 4.20 -15.41 -6.93
N GLN A 24 3.00 -15.92 -6.59
CA GLN A 24 1.76 -15.13 -6.63
C GLN A 24 1.73 -13.97 -5.62
N TYR A 25 2.53 -14.04 -4.54
CA TYR A 25 2.63 -12.97 -3.56
C TYR A 25 3.37 -11.72 -4.06
N GLN A 26 4.16 -11.86 -5.12
CA GLN A 26 4.84 -10.73 -5.73
C GLN A 26 3.86 -9.75 -6.34
N ARG A 27 4.23 -8.48 -6.35
CA ARG A 27 3.40 -7.46 -6.99
C ARG A 27 3.39 -7.66 -8.51
N PRO A 28 2.33 -7.22 -9.21
CA PRO A 28 2.29 -7.26 -10.65
C PRO A 28 3.46 -6.52 -11.32
N TYR A 29 3.75 -6.86 -12.58
CA TYR A 29 4.69 -6.12 -13.40
C TYR A 29 4.16 -4.70 -13.67
N ARG A 30 4.93 -3.67 -13.25
CA ARG A 30 4.53 -2.25 -13.24
C ARG A 30 5.61 -1.32 -13.80
N TRP A 31 6.76 -1.83 -14.27
CA TRP A 31 7.72 -0.99 -14.99
C TRP A 31 7.08 -0.37 -16.22
N ARG A 32 7.34 0.92 -16.40
CA ARG A 32 6.88 1.75 -17.53
C ARG A 32 8.02 2.03 -18.49
N GLU A 33 7.70 2.55 -19.67
CA GLU A 33 8.63 2.89 -20.77
C GLU A 33 9.91 3.60 -20.30
N ASN A 34 9.81 4.58 -19.39
CA ASN A 34 10.96 5.28 -18.85
C ASN A 34 11.98 4.37 -18.13
N HIS A 35 11.52 3.31 -17.44
CA HIS A 35 12.40 2.34 -16.79
C HIS A 35 13.05 1.41 -17.83
N ILE A 36 12.35 1.11 -18.92
CA ILE A 36 12.86 0.30 -20.02
C ILE A 36 13.97 1.05 -20.74
N ILE A 37 13.74 2.32 -21.10
CA ILE A 37 14.72 3.19 -21.73
C ILE A 37 15.97 3.25 -20.85
N GLN A 38 15.79 3.53 -19.55
CA GLN A 38 16.91 3.58 -18.61
C GLN A 38 17.72 2.28 -18.59
N LEU A 39 17.06 1.11 -18.50
CA LEU A 39 17.74 -0.18 -18.53
C LEU A 39 18.53 -0.39 -19.84
N ILE A 40 17.93 -0.07 -20.99
CA ILE A 40 18.60 -0.24 -22.29
C ILE A 40 19.80 0.70 -22.40
N ASP A 41 19.67 1.96 -22.00
CA ASP A 41 20.75 2.94 -22.05
C ASP A 41 21.92 2.56 -21.13
N ASP A 42 21.64 2.04 -19.92
CA ASP A 42 22.63 1.54 -18.99
C ASP A 42 23.40 0.32 -19.57
N LEU A 43 22.70 -0.60 -20.23
CA LEU A 43 23.31 -1.76 -20.89
C LEU A 43 24.17 -1.34 -22.09
N LYS A 44 23.68 -0.42 -22.93
CA LYS A 44 24.43 0.07 -24.10
C LYS A 44 25.69 0.82 -23.70
N SER A 45 25.58 1.74 -22.74
CA SER A 45 26.74 2.53 -22.28
C SER A 45 27.83 1.62 -21.72
N SER A 46 27.44 0.58 -20.99
CA SER A 46 28.37 -0.42 -20.44
C SER A 46 29.03 -1.25 -21.54
N ALA A 47 28.26 -1.70 -22.54
CA ALA A 47 28.79 -2.43 -23.70
C ALA A 47 29.84 -1.62 -24.49
N VAL A 48 29.63 -0.30 -24.63
CA VAL A 48 30.58 0.59 -25.33
C VAL A 48 31.83 0.87 -24.49
N SER A 49 31.71 0.90 -23.16
CA SER A 49 32.82 1.22 -22.26
C SER A 49 33.90 0.13 -22.19
N GLY A 50 33.64 -1.07 -22.74
CA GLY A 50 34.60 -2.17 -22.79
C GLY A 50 34.86 -2.84 -21.43
N SER A 51 33.92 -2.72 -20.48
CA SER A 51 34.00 -3.47 -19.22
C SER A 51 33.83 -4.97 -19.46
N ASP A 52 34.79 -5.78 -19.00
CA ASP A 52 34.73 -7.25 -19.12
C ASP A 52 33.49 -7.86 -18.43
N GLU A 53 32.97 -7.20 -17.39
CA GLU A 53 31.78 -7.62 -16.64
C GLU A 53 30.91 -6.41 -16.26
N TYR A 54 29.61 -6.47 -16.54
CA TYR A 54 28.63 -5.48 -16.09
C TYR A 54 27.64 -6.09 -15.09
N ARG A 55 27.66 -5.59 -13.85
CA ARG A 55 26.75 -6.06 -12.79
C ARG A 55 25.38 -5.37 -12.92
N ILE A 56 24.39 -6.09 -13.43
CA ILE A 56 23.01 -5.56 -13.60
C ILE A 56 22.30 -5.35 -12.24
N GLY A 57 22.75 -6.03 -11.18
CA GLY A 57 22.38 -5.80 -9.78
C GLY A 57 22.22 -7.09 -8.99
N THR A 58 21.25 -7.14 -8.07
CA THR A 58 21.01 -8.29 -7.17
C THR A 58 19.65 -8.93 -7.42
N ILE A 59 19.56 -10.26 -7.36
CA ILE A 59 18.33 -11.05 -7.32
C ILE A 59 18.33 -11.85 -6.01
N VAL A 60 17.20 -11.83 -5.31
CA VAL A 60 16.98 -12.66 -4.12
C VAL A 60 16.05 -13.79 -4.51
N LEU A 61 16.50 -15.02 -4.30
CA LEU A 61 15.75 -16.24 -4.59
C LEU A 61 15.42 -16.98 -3.30
N TYR A 62 14.21 -17.51 -3.26
CA TYR A 62 13.75 -18.42 -2.21
C TYR A 62 13.55 -19.81 -2.81
N GLN A 63 14.10 -20.83 -2.16
CA GLN A 63 13.90 -22.22 -2.54
C GLN A 63 13.33 -23.01 -1.37
N ALA A 64 12.05 -23.38 -1.46
CA ALA A 64 11.49 -24.38 -0.58
C ALA A 64 11.98 -25.78 -1.00
N GLU A 65 12.10 -26.70 -0.03
CA GLU A 65 12.55 -28.07 -0.29
C GLU A 65 11.71 -28.75 -1.38
N GLY A 66 12.37 -29.19 -2.46
CA GLY A 66 11.73 -29.86 -3.60
C GLY A 66 10.87 -28.96 -4.50
N LYS A 67 10.93 -27.63 -4.36
CA LYS A 67 10.21 -26.67 -5.22
C LYS A 67 11.16 -25.85 -6.11
N ALA A 68 10.57 -25.22 -7.14
CA ALA A 68 11.26 -24.30 -8.03
C ALA A 68 11.76 -23.04 -7.29
N LEU A 69 12.70 -22.33 -7.91
CA LEU A 69 13.31 -21.11 -7.34
C LEU A 69 12.38 -19.91 -7.50
N GLU A 70 11.86 -19.39 -6.39
CA GLU A 70 10.96 -18.23 -6.40
C GLU A 70 11.72 -16.91 -6.36
N ILE A 71 11.40 -15.99 -7.27
CA ILE A 71 11.99 -14.65 -7.28
C ILE A 71 11.33 -13.78 -6.20
N VAL A 72 12.10 -13.44 -5.16
CA VAL A 72 11.67 -12.56 -4.06
C VAL A 72 12.03 -11.09 -4.33
N ASP A 73 13.16 -10.84 -4.99
CA ASP A 73 13.57 -9.50 -5.43
C ASP A 73 14.17 -9.52 -6.84
N GLY A 74 14.08 -8.40 -7.56
CA GLY A 74 14.58 -8.26 -8.92
C GLY A 74 13.57 -8.62 -10.01
N GLN A 75 12.37 -9.10 -9.64
CA GLN A 75 11.29 -9.53 -10.55
C GLN A 75 11.06 -8.58 -11.73
N GLN A 76 10.89 -7.28 -11.47
CA GLN A 76 10.54 -6.31 -12.52
C GLN A 76 11.63 -6.20 -13.59
N ARG A 77 12.89 -6.15 -13.15
CA ARG A 77 14.06 -6.06 -14.03
C ARG A 77 14.25 -7.36 -14.81
N THR A 78 14.10 -8.51 -14.14
CA THR A 78 14.18 -9.83 -14.78
C THR A 78 13.14 -9.96 -15.90
N ILE A 79 11.88 -9.62 -15.64
CA ILE A 79 10.81 -9.63 -16.67
C ILE A 79 11.18 -8.71 -17.84
N THR A 80 11.65 -7.48 -17.59
CA THR A 80 12.02 -6.56 -18.66
C THR A 80 13.20 -7.07 -19.49
N LEU A 81 14.22 -7.68 -18.87
CA LEU A 81 15.32 -8.33 -19.57
C LEU A 81 14.82 -9.48 -20.46
N CYS A 82 13.91 -10.30 -19.96
CA CYS A 82 13.28 -11.36 -20.76
C CYS A 82 12.58 -10.79 -22.00
N LEU A 83 11.79 -9.73 -21.82
CA LEU A 83 11.09 -9.05 -22.92
C LEU A 83 12.06 -8.45 -23.94
N LEU A 84 13.16 -7.85 -23.48
CA LEU A 84 14.20 -7.26 -24.33
C LEU A 84 14.91 -8.32 -25.16
N LEU A 85 15.42 -9.38 -24.52
CA LEU A 85 16.11 -10.47 -25.21
C LEU A 85 15.20 -11.16 -26.23
N ALA A 86 13.93 -11.36 -25.90
CA ALA A 86 12.95 -11.91 -26.82
C ALA A 86 12.73 -11.01 -28.05
N ALA A 87 12.63 -9.70 -27.86
CA ALA A 87 12.46 -8.75 -28.96
C ALA A 87 13.71 -8.69 -29.85
N ILE A 88 14.90 -8.67 -29.24
CA ILE A 88 16.18 -8.68 -29.97
C ILE A 88 16.32 -9.97 -30.77
N ASN A 89 16.14 -11.13 -30.13
CA ASN A 89 16.26 -12.45 -30.75
C ASN A 89 15.37 -12.59 -31.99
N ASN A 90 14.11 -12.14 -31.88
CA ASN A 90 13.17 -12.11 -33.00
C ASN A 90 13.65 -11.22 -34.16
N LYS A 91 14.28 -10.07 -33.85
CA LYS A 91 14.77 -9.13 -34.87
C LYS A 91 16.03 -9.63 -35.57
N ILE A 92 16.96 -10.24 -34.84
CA ILE A 92 18.20 -10.82 -35.43
C ILE A 92 17.98 -12.22 -36.03
N LYS A 93 16.76 -12.78 -35.93
CA LYS A 93 16.38 -14.13 -36.37
C LYS A 93 17.29 -15.24 -35.81
N ASN A 94 17.84 -15.00 -34.63
CA ASN A 94 18.61 -16.00 -33.92
C ASN A 94 17.63 -17.04 -33.37
N LYS A 95 17.91 -18.34 -33.55
CA LYS A 95 17.02 -19.43 -33.09
C LYS A 95 17.38 -19.95 -31.70
N VAL A 96 18.35 -19.32 -31.05
CA VAL A 96 18.65 -19.55 -29.64
C VAL A 96 17.67 -18.72 -28.83
N LEU A 97 16.47 -19.25 -28.65
CA LEU A 97 15.52 -18.74 -27.67
C LEU A 97 16.00 -19.31 -26.33
N PRO A 98 16.55 -18.51 -25.42
CA PRO A 98 16.99 -19.09 -24.16
C PRO A 98 15.73 -19.54 -23.39
N GLU A 99 15.87 -20.48 -22.46
CA GLU A 99 14.75 -20.94 -21.62
C GLU A 99 14.04 -19.79 -20.88
N LEU A 100 14.70 -18.63 -20.78
CA LEU A 100 14.22 -17.25 -20.58
C LEU A 100 12.72 -16.96 -20.82
N LEU A 101 12.10 -17.52 -21.87
CA LEU A 101 10.68 -17.27 -22.16
C LEU A 101 9.72 -18.18 -21.36
N LYS A 102 10.17 -19.33 -20.85
CA LYS A 102 9.37 -20.17 -19.93
C LYS A 102 9.11 -19.45 -18.61
N LEU A 103 10.03 -18.57 -18.22
CA LEU A 103 9.94 -17.70 -17.02
C LEU A 103 8.85 -16.63 -17.12
N LEU A 104 8.35 -16.33 -18.32
CA LEU A 104 7.32 -15.30 -18.55
C LEU A 104 5.89 -15.80 -18.33
N THR A 105 5.69 -16.90 -17.59
CA THR A 105 4.35 -17.29 -17.13
C THR A 105 3.84 -16.26 -16.13
N LEU A 106 3.33 -15.15 -16.65
CA LEU A 106 2.72 -14.07 -15.89
C LEU A 106 1.25 -14.45 -15.67
N SER A 107 0.92 -14.94 -14.48
CA SER A 107 -0.47 -15.34 -14.18
C SER A 107 -1.39 -14.13 -13.94
N HIS A 108 -0.86 -12.99 -13.50
CA HIS A 108 -1.68 -11.83 -13.17
C HIS A 108 -2.08 -11.01 -14.43
N PRO A 109 -3.39 -10.72 -14.66
CA PRO A 109 -3.85 -10.03 -15.87
C PRO A 109 -3.20 -8.66 -16.09
N GLY A 110 -3.01 -7.88 -15.02
CA GLY A 110 -2.32 -6.60 -15.10
C GLY A 110 -0.84 -6.73 -15.52
N SER A 111 -0.17 -7.82 -15.11
CA SER A 111 1.21 -8.09 -15.54
C SER A 111 1.25 -8.46 -17.02
N GLN A 112 0.30 -9.28 -17.47
CA GLN A 112 0.16 -9.66 -18.88
C GLN A 112 -0.05 -8.42 -19.76
N GLN A 113 -1.00 -7.56 -19.40
CA GLN A 113 -1.28 -6.32 -20.13
C GLN A 113 -0.05 -5.41 -20.18
N GLN A 114 0.62 -5.18 -19.04
CA GLN A 114 1.81 -4.35 -18.98
C GLN A 114 2.98 -4.96 -19.77
N ALA A 115 3.15 -6.29 -19.73
CA ALA A 115 4.18 -6.98 -20.49
C ALA A 115 3.92 -6.92 -22.00
N MET A 116 2.66 -7.04 -22.43
CA MET A 116 2.27 -6.84 -23.84
C MET A 116 2.57 -5.42 -24.32
N HIS A 117 2.17 -4.41 -23.53
CA HIS A 117 2.48 -3.00 -23.81
C HIS A 117 3.99 -2.78 -23.93
N ASN A 118 4.76 -3.25 -22.94
CA ASN A 118 6.20 -3.07 -22.91
C ASN A 118 6.90 -3.87 -24.02
N SER A 119 6.39 -5.04 -24.40
CA SER A 119 6.90 -5.81 -25.54
C SER A 119 6.72 -5.06 -26.85
N ALA A 120 5.57 -4.43 -27.07
CA ALA A 120 5.33 -3.59 -28.24
C ALA A 120 6.26 -2.37 -28.25
N PHE A 121 6.36 -1.65 -27.13
CA PHE A 121 7.26 -0.51 -26.98
C PHE A 121 8.72 -0.89 -27.24
N ILE A 122 9.22 -1.99 -26.66
CA ILE A 122 10.59 -2.45 -26.87
C ILE A 122 10.85 -2.73 -28.35
N LYS A 123 9.91 -3.42 -29.05
CA LYS A 123 10.05 -3.71 -30.48
C LYS A 123 10.16 -2.44 -31.32
N GLU A 124 9.36 -1.43 -31.01
CA GLU A 124 9.41 -0.13 -31.67
C GLU A 124 10.72 0.61 -31.34
N TYR A 125 11.12 0.63 -30.07
CA TYR A 125 12.34 1.29 -29.61
C TYR A 125 13.59 0.72 -30.31
N ILE A 126 13.72 -0.61 -30.33
CA ILE A 126 14.86 -1.28 -30.98
C ILE A 126 14.75 -1.29 -32.51
N SER A 127 13.65 -0.85 -33.12
CA SER A 127 13.44 -0.92 -34.58
C SER A 127 14.48 -0.11 -35.37
N HIS A 128 14.96 0.99 -34.78
CA HIS A 128 15.97 1.88 -35.36
C HIS A 128 17.41 1.34 -35.31
N PHE A 129 17.63 0.25 -34.56
CA PHE A 129 18.96 -0.31 -34.34
C PHE A 129 19.35 -1.25 -35.48
N GLN A 130 20.64 -1.26 -35.84
CA GLN A 130 21.17 -2.16 -36.86
C GLN A 130 21.29 -3.61 -36.34
N GLY A 131 21.23 -4.60 -37.24
CA GLY A 131 21.32 -6.01 -36.85
C GLY A 131 22.60 -6.36 -36.10
N GLN A 132 23.74 -5.80 -36.52
CA GLN A 132 25.03 -6.03 -35.85
C GLN A 132 25.07 -5.44 -34.44
N GLU A 133 24.55 -4.21 -34.26
CA GLU A 133 24.45 -3.56 -32.94
C GLU A 133 23.60 -4.41 -31.98
N LEU A 134 22.50 -4.96 -32.49
CA LEU A 134 21.61 -5.82 -31.72
C LEU A 134 22.23 -7.17 -31.37
N SER A 135 22.99 -7.78 -32.29
CA SER A 135 23.72 -9.01 -31.99
C SER A 135 24.79 -8.80 -30.91
N GLN A 136 25.54 -7.69 -31.00
CA GLN A 136 26.53 -7.33 -29.97
C GLN A 136 25.87 -7.10 -28.61
N LEU A 137 24.76 -6.36 -28.57
CA LEU A 137 24.01 -6.15 -27.34
C LEU A 137 23.44 -7.45 -26.78
N PHE A 138 22.94 -8.35 -27.64
CA PHE A 138 22.43 -9.66 -27.24
C PHE A 138 23.51 -10.52 -26.57
N ASP A 139 24.68 -10.64 -27.22
CA ASP A 139 25.82 -11.39 -26.68
C ASP A 139 26.35 -10.74 -25.38
N PHE A 140 26.43 -9.40 -25.33
CA PHE A 140 26.85 -8.68 -24.14
C PHE A 140 25.92 -8.93 -22.95
N ILE A 141 24.60 -8.89 -23.17
CA ILE A 141 23.61 -9.16 -22.10
C ILE A 141 23.78 -10.58 -21.57
N LEU A 142 23.98 -11.58 -22.42
CA LEU A 142 24.06 -12.97 -21.97
C LEU A 142 25.41 -13.31 -21.31
N LYS A 143 26.52 -12.88 -21.92
CA LYS A 143 27.87 -13.39 -21.60
C LYS A 143 28.73 -12.43 -20.80
N SER A 144 28.39 -11.15 -20.78
CA SER A 144 29.19 -10.11 -20.09
C SER A 144 28.42 -9.44 -18.96
N CYS A 145 27.11 -9.64 -18.87
CA CYS A 145 26.35 -9.15 -17.74
C CYS A 145 26.20 -10.22 -16.66
N SER A 146 26.44 -9.83 -15.40
CA SER A 146 26.31 -10.69 -14.23
C SER A 146 25.27 -10.14 -13.24
N VAL A 147 24.80 -11.02 -12.37
CA VAL A 147 23.88 -10.67 -11.29
C VAL A 147 24.38 -11.25 -9.97
N VAL A 148 24.22 -10.54 -8.85
CA VAL A 148 24.41 -11.15 -7.53
C VAL A 148 23.17 -11.95 -7.20
N VAL A 149 23.30 -13.27 -7.03
CA VAL A 149 22.21 -14.15 -6.62
C VAL A 149 22.41 -14.53 -5.16
N ILE A 150 21.37 -14.28 -4.36
CA ILE A 150 21.29 -14.70 -2.96
C ILE A 150 20.20 -15.79 -2.89
N LYS A 151 20.60 -17.06 -2.70
CA LYS A 151 19.68 -18.20 -2.57
C LYS A 151 19.44 -18.53 -1.08
N LEU A 152 18.18 -18.54 -0.66
CA LEU A 152 17.77 -18.74 0.74
C LEU A 152 16.74 -19.85 0.86
N THR A 153 16.84 -20.67 1.91
CA THR A 153 15.84 -21.70 2.27
C THR A 153 14.71 -21.17 3.14
N ASP A 154 14.88 -20.00 3.75
CA ASP A 154 13.87 -19.36 4.58
C ASP A 154 13.25 -18.15 3.88
N LEU A 155 11.92 -18.20 3.69
CA LEU A 155 11.17 -17.13 3.04
C LEU A 155 11.23 -15.84 3.86
N GLY A 156 11.30 -15.95 5.19
CA GLY A 156 11.41 -14.81 6.09
C GLY A 156 12.71 -14.04 5.90
N GLU A 157 13.84 -14.73 5.87
CA GLU A 157 15.15 -14.16 5.57
C GLU A 157 15.18 -13.55 4.16
N ALA A 158 14.59 -14.21 3.15
CA ALA A 158 14.53 -13.69 1.79
C ALA A 158 13.80 -12.33 1.73
N PHE A 159 12.69 -12.20 2.45
CA PHE A 159 12.03 -10.91 2.58
C PHE A 159 12.83 -9.88 3.40
N GLN A 160 13.63 -10.29 4.40
CA GLN A 160 14.52 -9.35 5.11
C GLN A 160 15.58 -8.76 4.19
N PHE A 161 16.17 -9.61 3.34
CA PHE A 161 17.11 -9.17 2.31
C PHE A 161 16.44 -8.18 1.34
N PHE A 162 15.24 -8.50 0.85
CA PHE A 162 14.43 -7.60 0.03
C PHE A 162 14.20 -6.23 0.68
N ASP A 163 13.79 -6.18 1.96
CA ASP A 163 13.56 -4.93 2.68
C ASP A 163 14.84 -4.09 2.81
N SER A 164 15.98 -4.76 3.06
CA SER A 164 17.29 -4.10 3.23
C SER A 164 17.86 -3.52 1.94
N GLN A 165 17.62 -4.18 0.80
CA GLN A 165 18.11 -3.76 -0.52
C GLN A 165 17.26 -2.63 -1.11
N ASN A 166 15.93 -2.69 -0.94
CA ASN A 166 15.02 -1.66 -1.43
C ASN A 166 15.18 -0.29 -0.74
N ALA A 167 15.95 -0.20 0.35
CA ALA A 167 16.32 1.06 0.98
C ALA A 167 17.29 1.92 0.14
N ARG A 168 18.00 1.33 -0.84
CA ARG A 168 19.01 2.05 -1.67
C ARG A 168 18.53 2.38 -3.10
N GLY A 169 17.52 1.67 -3.61
CA GLY A 169 16.96 1.85 -4.98
C GLY A 169 15.73 2.77 -5.05
N LYS A 170 14.96 2.69 -6.15
CA LYS A 170 13.65 3.36 -6.27
C LYS A 170 12.73 2.83 -5.17
N ALA A 171 12.48 3.66 -4.16
CA ALA A 171 11.75 3.26 -2.97
C ALA A 171 10.38 2.67 -3.31
N LEU A 172 10.11 1.48 -2.76
CA LEU A 172 8.77 0.91 -2.73
C LEU A 172 7.83 1.82 -1.95
N GLU A 173 6.55 1.81 -2.31
CA GLU A 173 5.55 2.53 -1.54
C GLU A 173 5.39 1.85 -0.15
N PRO A 174 5.07 2.60 0.91
CA PRO A 174 4.98 2.05 2.26
C PRO A 174 4.03 0.84 2.41
N HIS A 175 2.96 0.80 1.61
CA HIS A 175 1.99 -0.29 1.63
C HIS A 175 2.54 -1.57 0.99
N ASP A 176 3.43 -1.48 0.00
CA ASP A 176 4.10 -2.65 -0.59
C ASP A 176 5.00 -3.34 0.46
N LEU A 177 5.73 -2.54 1.24
CA LEU A 177 6.58 -3.06 2.34
C LEU A 177 5.75 -3.71 3.45
N LEU A 178 4.61 -3.11 3.80
CA LEU A 178 3.70 -3.70 4.79
C LEU A 178 3.08 -5.01 4.28
N LYS A 179 2.70 -5.09 3.00
CA LYS A 179 2.21 -6.33 2.39
C LYS A 179 3.25 -7.45 2.56
N ALA A 180 4.50 -7.21 2.15
CA ALA A 180 5.58 -8.19 2.27
C ALA A 180 5.83 -8.61 3.73
N PHE A 181 5.91 -7.63 4.64
CA PHE A 181 6.10 -7.89 6.07
C PHE A 181 4.99 -8.78 6.65
N HIS A 182 3.72 -8.47 6.39
CA HIS A 182 2.62 -9.24 6.95
C HIS A 182 2.42 -10.59 6.26
N LEU A 183 2.73 -10.74 4.97
CA LEU A 183 2.68 -12.06 4.31
C LEU A 183 3.70 -13.05 4.90
N ARG A 184 4.88 -12.56 5.32
CA ARG A 184 5.85 -13.38 6.06
C ARG A 184 5.28 -13.94 7.36
N GLU A 185 4.39 -13.20 7.98
CA GLU A 185 3.82 -13.58 9.28
C GLU A 185 2.67 -14.59 9.13
N MET A 186 2.35 -14.96 7.89
CA MET A 186 1.31 -15.94 7.53
C MET A 186 1.86 -17.32 7.16
N ILE A 187 3.10 -17.68 7.56
CA ILE A 187 3.74 -18.96 7.15
C ILE A 187 2.84 -20.17 7.40
N ASN A 188 2.13 -20.19 8.53
CA ASN A 188 1.25 -21.29 8.95
C ASN A 188 -0.16 -21.23 8.37
N ASP A 189 -0.55 -20.13 7.71
CA ASP A 189 -1.84 -20.02 7.02
C ASP A 189 -1.82 -20.84 5.73
N ASN A 190 -3.00 -21.30 5.31
CA ASN A 190 -3.08 -22.11 4.09
C ASN A 190 -2.81 -21.26 2.83
N GLU A 191 -2.29 -21.90 1.78
CA GLU A 191 -1.92 -21.20 0.55
C GLU A 191 -3.12 -20.47 -0.09
N GLN A 192 -4.31 -21.08 -0.10
CA GLN A 192 -5.50 -20.45 -0.66
C GLN A 192 -5.89 -19.14 0.07
N GLU A 193 -5.72 -19.09 1.39
CA GLU A 193 -5.98 -17.90 2.20
C GLU A 193 -4.96 -16.79 1.89
N LYS A 194 -3.68 -17.14 1.76
CA LYS A 194 -2.65 -16.20 1.31
C LYS A 194 -3.03 -15.60 -0.04
N LEU A 195 -3.40 -16.45 -1.00
CA LEU A 195 -3.82 -16.02 -2.35
C LEU A 195 -5.00 -15.06 -2.31
N ASN A 196 -6.07 -15.41 -1.58
CA ASN A 196 -7.26 -14.56 -1.44
C ASN A 196 -6.91 -13.18 -0.85
N VAL A 197 -6.02 -13.15 0.15
CA VAL A 197 -5.55 -11.90 0.76
C VAL A 197 -4.77 -11.07 -0.24
N ILE A 198 -3.88 -11.69 -1.02
CA ILE A 198 -3.07 -11.01 -2.04
C ILE A 198 -3.96 -10.43 -3.15
N GLU A 199 -4.90 -11.21 -3.67
CA GLU A 199 -5.83 -10.77 -4.72
C GLU A 199 -6.66 -9.56 -4.26
N ASN A 200 -7.24 -9.64 -3.06
CA ASN A 200 -7.99 -8.53 -2.50
C ASN A 200 -7.12 -7.28 -2.32
N TRP A 201 -5.90 -7.45 -1.79
CA TRP A 201 -4.96 -6.35 -1.63
C TRP A 201 -4.57 -5.68 -2.95
N GLU A 202 -4.27 -6.47 -3.99
CA GLU A 202 -3.89 -5.94 -5.30
C GLU A 202 -5.07 -5.27 -6.02
N SER A 203 -6.28 -5.78 -5.84
CA SER A 203 -7.51 -5.12 -6.31
C SER A 203 -7.65 -3.73 -5.70
N GLU A 204 -7.49 -3.62 -4.38
CA GLU A 204 -7.52 -2.36 -3.63
C GLU A 204 -6.34 -1.41 -3.96
N ALA A 205 -5.17 -1.97 -4.25
CA ALA A 205 -4.00 -1.20 -4.68
C ALA A 205 -4.17 -0.63 -6.09
N SER A 206 -4.94 -1.30 -6.94
CA SER A 206 -5.17 -0.93 -8.34
C SER A 206 -6.35 0.06 -8.50
N THR A 207 -7.31 0.06 -7.57
CA THR A 207 -8.50 0.92 -7.62
C THR A 207 -8.24 2.31 -7.01
N GLY A 208 -8.09 3.32 -7.88
CA GLY A 208 -8.33 4.73 -7.54
C GLY A 208 -7.50 5.36 -6.42
N GLY A 209 -6.47 4.68 -5.90
CA GLY A 209 -5.66 5.15 -4.78
C GLY A 209 -6.33 5.04 -3.40
N GLU A 210 -7.38 4.22 -3.26
CA GLU A 210 -8.08 4.06 -1.98
C GLU A 210 -7.18 3.47 -0.89
N LEU A 211 -6.39 2.44 -1.24
CA LEU A 211 -5.39 1.86 -0.35
C LEU A 211 -4.40 2.92 0.15
N LYS A 212 -3.86 3.74 -0.76
CA LYS A 212 -2.94 4.82 -0.39
C LYS A 212 -3.62 5.81 0.55
N SER A 213 -4.83 6.23 0.22
CA SER A 213 -5.59 7.20 1.01
C SER A 213 -5.92 6.66 2.41
N ILE A 214 -6.40 5.42 2.56
CA ILE A 214 -6.75 4.86 3.87
C ILE A 214 -5.54 4.81 4.80
N PHE A 215 -4.36 4.45 4.26
CA PHE A 215 -3.11 4.49 5.01
C PHE A 215 -2.72 5.92 5.37
N SER A 216 -2.50 6.79 4.38
CA SER A 216 -1.83 8.08 4.59
C SER A 216 -2.74 9.18 5.14
N ASP A 217 -4.01 9.19 4.75
CA ASP A 217 -4.95 10.27 5.10
C ASP A 217 -5.75 9.99 6.36
N TYR A 218 -5.91 8.71 6.74
CA TYR A 218 -6.78 8.30 7.83
C TYR A 218 -6.03 7.50 8.90
N LEU A 219 -5.74 6.22 8.66
CA LEU A 219 -5.28 5.31 9.72
C LEU A 219 -3.95 5.74 10.32
N TYR A 220 -2.96 6.11 9.50
CA TYR A 220 -1.67 6.59 10.00
C TYR A 220 -1.84 7.85 10.84
N ARG A 221 -2.65 8.80 10.37
CA ARG A 221 -2.89 10.07 11.05
C ARG A 221 -3.60 9.86 12.37
N LEU A 222 -4.69 9.10 12.39
CA LEU A 222 -5.43 8.80 13.62
C LEU A 222 -4.55 8.11 14.65
N ARG A 223 -3.80 7.06 14.27
CA ARG A 223 -2.87 6.34 15.18
C ARG A 223 -1.77 7.24 15.75
N ARG A 224 -1.39 8.31 15.03
CA ARG A 224 -0.38 9.29 15.48
C ARG A 224 -1.00 10.41 16.32
N TRP A 225 -2.10 11.01 15.86
CA TRP A 225 -2.81 12.11 16.52
C TRP A 225 -3.37 11.70 17.88
N ASN A 226 -3.90 10.48 18.01
CA ASN A 226 -4.35 9.94 19.30
C ASN A 226 -3.22 9.82 20.33
N LYS A 227 -1.97 9.69 19.86
CA LYS A 227 -0.76 9.68 20.71
C LYS A 227 -0.10 11.06 20.85
N GLY A 228 -0.75 12.13 20.39
CA GLY A 228 -0.18 13.49 20.37
C GLY A 228 0.99 13.68 19.39
N LYS A 229 1.27 12.68 18.54
CA LYS A 229 2.42 12.68 17.62
C LYS A 229 2.07 13.30 16.26
N LYS A 230 3.07 13.86 15.58
CA LYS A 230 2.94 14.39 14.20
C LYS A 230 2.56 13.26 13.24
N GLY A 231 1.48 13.45 12.46
CA GLY A 231 0.94 12.50 11.49
C GLY A 231 1.16 12.94 10.04
N ARG A 232 2.22 13.72 9.75
CA ARG A 232 2.26 14.46 8.50
C ARG A 232 2.37 13.60 7.22
N TYR A 233 3.44 12.83 7.12
CA TYR A 233 3.72 12.02 5.94
C TYR A 233 3.86 10.57 6.35
N PHE A 234 3.09 9.71 5.69
CA PHE A 234 3.29 8.26 5.78
C PHE A 234 4.37 7.87 4.78
N THR A 235 5.48 7.32 5.27
CA THR A 235 6.69 7.01 4.50
C THR A 235 7.32 5.73 5.03
N ASN A 236 8.30 5.18 4.32
CA ASN A 236 9.00 3.96 4.73
C ASN A 236 9.65 4.08 6.13
N LYS A 237 9.93 5.29 6.61
CA LYS A 237 10.46 5.56 7.96
C LYS A 237 9.47 5.37 9.11
N ASN A 238 8.19 5.18 8.81
CA ASN A 238 7.14 5.13 9.83
C ASN A 238 6.09 4.02 9.59
N ILE A 239 6.46 3.01 8.80
CA ILE A 239 5.66 1.80 8.58
C ILE A 239 5.46 1.00 9.88
N ASP A 240 6.34 1.15 10.87
CA ASP A 240 6.25 0.46 12.16
C ASP A 240 4.96 0.80 12.94
N VAL A 241 4.24 1.88 12.57
CA VAL A 241 2.91 2.17 13.12
C VAL A 241 1.90 1.04 12.84
N PHE A 242 2.14 0.27 11.79
CA PHE A 242 1.31 -0.85 11.34
C PHE A 242 1.97 -2.22 11.55
N LYS A 243 3.22 -2.26 12.04
CA LYS A 243 3.82 -3.52 12.49
C LYS A 243 3.45 -3.73 13.96
N GLY A 244 3.02 -4.95 14.29
CA GLY A 244 2.63 -5.30 15.65
C GLY A 244 3.22 -6.64 16.06
N LEU A 245 2.43 -7.44 16.75
CA LEU A 245 2.89 -8.68 17.36
C LEU A 245 2.53 -9.88 16.50
N ASN A 246 3.47 -10.81 16.40
CA ASN A 246 3.20 -12.14 15.86
C ASN A 246 2.49 -12.97 16.92
N ILE A 247 1.31 -13.50 16.60
CA ILE A 247 0.51 -14.34 17.51
C ILE A 247 1.19 -15.66 17.88
N ASN A 248 2.19 -16.08 17.12
CA ASN A 248 2.97 -17.30 17.34
C ASN A 248 4.26 -17.04 18.13
N SER A 249 4.48 -15.80 18.62
CA SER A 249 5.65 -15.51 19.47
C SER A 249 5.55 -16.27 20.80
N GLU A 250 6.67 -16.78 21.30
CA GLU A 250 6.73 -17.51 22.58
C GLU A 250 6.27 -16.65 23.77
N GLU A 251 6.61 -15.37 23.77
CA GLU A 251 6.25 -14.42 24.83
C GLU A 251 5.32 -13.32 24.28
N LEU A 252 4.04 -13.42 24.62
CA LEU A 252 3.05 -12.40 24.32
C LEU A 252 2.72 -11.55 25.56
N PRO A 253 2.71 -10.20 25.45
CA PRO A 253 2.34 -9.33 26.56
C PRO A 253 0.92 -9.60 27.08
N ALA A 254 0.73 -9.52 28.40
CA ALA A 254 -0.54 -9.85 29.05
C ALA A 254 -1.75 -9.03 28.54
N PHE A 255 -1.54 -7.77 28.10
CA PHE A 255 -2.64 -6.94 27.58
C PHE A 255 -3.22 -7.48 26.26
N MET A 256 -2.51 -8.36 25.55
CA MET A 256 -2.96 -8.97 24.29
C MET A 256 -4.04 -10.02 24.47
N GLN A 257 -4.31 -10.48 25.69
CA GLN A 257 -5.26 -11.56 25.97
C GLN A 257 -6.65 -11.33 25.37
N VAL A 258 -7.13 -10.08 25.35
CA VAL A 258 -8.42 -9.73 24.73
C VAL A 258 -8.38 -9.93 23.21
N ALA A 259 -7.33 -9.43 22.56
CA ALA A 259 -7.14 -9.56 21.11
C ALA A 259 -6.95 -11.03 20.69
N LEU A 260 -6.21 -11.81 21.48
CA LEU A 260 -6.01 -13.24 21.22
C LEU A 260 -7.31 -14.04 21.35
N ARG A 261 -8.11 -13.77 22.39
CA ARG A 261 -9.43 -14.42 22.54
C ARG A 261 -10.36 -14.07 21.39
N ALA A 262 -10.40 -12.80 20.97
CA ALA A 262 -11.14 -12.38 19.79
C ALA A 262 -10.64 -13.11 18.53
N HIS A 263 -9.33 -13.24 18.36
CA HIS A 263 -8.72 -13.92 17.22
C HIS A 263 -9.15 -15.39 17.15
N VAL A 264 -9.03 -16.12 18.27
CA VAL A 264 -9.42 -17.52 18.38
C VAL A 264 -10.92 -17.69 18.16
N PHE A 265 -11.74 -16.85 18.80
CA PHE A 265 -13.19 -16.92 18.65
C PHE A 265 -13.64 -16.70 17.21
N THR A 266 -13.13 -15.66 16.55
CA THR A 266 -13.44 -15.36 15.14
C THR A 266 -13.04 -16.51 14.21
N ASN A 267 -11.87 -17.12 14.42
CA ASN A 267 -11.44 -18.26 13.61
C ASN A 267 -12.34 -19.48 13.82
N ASN A 268 -12.59 -19.85 15.07
CA ASN A 268 -13.44 -21.00 15.40
C ASN A 268 -14.86 -20.82 14.88
N TYR A 269 -15.42 -19.60 14.97
CA TYR A 269 -16.73 -19.28 14.44
C TYR A 269 -16.78 -19.50 12.91
N ASN A 270 -15.80 -18.96 12.19
CA ASN A 270 -15.76 -19.03 10.72
C ASN A 270 -15.46 -20.44 10.19
N GLN A 271 -14.77 -21.26 10.96
CA GLN A 271 -14.44 -22.65 10.61
C GLN A 271 -15.52 -23.65 11.06
N ALA A 272 -16.55 -23.21 11.80
CA ALA A 272 -17.58 -24.11 12.29
C ALA A 272 -18.35 -24.75 11.12
N PRO A 273 -18.62 -26.08 11.14
CA PRO A 273 -19.33 -26.77 10.06
C PRO A 273 -20.71 -26.17 9.73
N THR A 274 -21.36 -25.55 10.72
CA THR A 274 -22.63 -24.83 10.56
C THR A 274 -22.57 -23.72 9.52
N ARG A 275 -21.39 -23.10 9.32
CA ARG A 275 -21.17 -22.03 8.33
C ARG A 275 -21.33 -22.52 6.89
N LEU A 276 -21.15 -23.82 6.63
CA LEU A 276 -21.41 -24.41 5.32
C LEU A 276 -22.89 -24.35 4.93
N VAL A 277 -23.78 -24.33 5.93
CA VAL A 277 -25.24 -24.33 5.73
C VAL A 277 -25.77 -22.91 5.66
N ASP A 278 -25.46 -22.08 6.65
CA ASP A 278 -26.02 -20.72 6.75
C ASP A 278 -25.19 -19.65 6.05
N LYS A 279 -23.96 -19.97 5.62
CA LYS A 279 -23.04 -19.10 4.89
C LYS A 279 -22.71 -17.78 5.59
N GLN A 280 -22.90 -17.68 6.91
CA GLN A 280 -22.52 -16.46 7.61
C GLN A 280 -21.04 -16.46 7.94
N SER A 281 -20.47 -15.28 8.06
CA SER A 281 -19.11 -15.06 8.55
C SER A 281 -19.11 -14.02 9.67
N LEU A 282 -18.10 -14.08 10.52
CA LEU A 282 -17.84 -13.12 11.56
C LEU A 282 -16.52 -12.41 11.26
N ASN A 283 -16.58 -11.08 11.20
CA ASN A 283 -15.39 -10.26 11.07
C ASN A 283 -14.69 -10.13 12.43
N TYR A 284 -13.36 -10.03 12.40
CA TYR A 284 -12.61 -9.69 13.60
C TYR A 284 -12.99 -8.27 14.07
N PRO A 285 -13.20 -8.04 15.38
CA PRO A 285 -13.65 -6.75 15.90
C PRO A 285 -12.50 -5.74 15.93
N HIS A 286 -12.18 -5.15 14.77
CA HIS A 286 -11.10 -4.18 14.64
C HIS A 286 -11.42 -2.84 15.34
N GLN A 287 -10.36 -2.20 15.85
CA GLN A 287 -10.38 -0.82 16.35
C GLN A 287 -9.17 -0.05 15.78
N ILE A 288 -9.33 1.26 15.49
CA ILE A 288 -8.31 2.04 14.77
C ILE A 288 -6.97 2.07 15.51
N ASN A 289 -7.00 2.15 16.84
CA ASN A 289 -5.80 2.27 17.67
C ASN A 289 -5.34 0.95 18.30
N GLN A 290 -5.94 -0.19 17.89
CA GLN A 290 -5.52 -1.50 18.40
C GLN A 290 -4.06 -1.81 18.10
N VAL A 291 -3.47 -2.72 18.88
CA VAL A 291 -2.22 -3.36 18.50
C VAL A 291 -2.49 -4.24 17.28
N ILE A 292 -1.66 -4.08 16.25
CA ILE A 292 -1.80 -4.88 15.04
C ILE A 292 -1.39 -6.32 15.37
N LEU A 293 -2.25 -7.25 14.99
CA LEU A 293 -1.90 -8.65 14.90
C LEU A 293 -1.29 -8.85 13.52
N ASN A 294 -0.02 -9.28 13.48
CA ASN A 294 0.66 -9.48 12.22
C ASN A 294 -0.01 -10.61 11.40
N GLY A 295 0.29 -10.67 10.10
CA GLY A 295 -0.32 -11.66 9.21
C GLY A 295 -1.73 -11.29 8.77
N LYS A 296 -2.60 -12.29 8.66
CA LYS A 296 -3.96 -12.19 8.11
C LYS A 296 -4.78 -11.05 8.69
N ARG A 297 -4.72 -10.85 10.01
CA ARG A 297 -5.49 -9.82 10.72
C ARG A 297 -5.12 -8.39 10.34
N PHE A 298 -3.88 -8.15 9.89
CA PHE A 298 -3.51 -6.85 9.32
C PHE A 298 -4.23 -6.58 8.00
N PHE A 299 -4.30 -7.57 7.11
CA PHE A 299 -4.98 -7.42 5.82
C PHE A 299 -6.48 -7.18 6.02
N GLU A 300 -7.11 -7.97 6.87
CA GLU A 300 -8.52 -7.78 7.27
C GLU A 300 -8.75 -6.41 7.89
N TYR A 301 -7.83 -5.93 8.74
CA TYR A 301 -7.91 -4.59 9.32
C TYR A 301 -7.94 -3.49 8.25
N ILE A 302 -7.07 -3.58 7.24
CA ILE A 302 -7.03 -2.58 6.17
C ILE A 302 -8.30 -2.66 5.30
N SER A 303 -8.70 -3.85 4.86
CA SER A 303 -9.93 -4.03 4.08
C SER A 303 -11.16 -3.53 4.83
N TYR A 304 -11.24 -3.81 6.14
CA TYR A 304 -12.31 -3.34 7.02
C TYR A 304 -12.44 -1.81 7.01
N TYR A 305 -11.32 -1.08 7.11
CA TYR A 305 -11.38 0.39 7.12
C TYR A 305 -11.54 1.01 5.73
N ILE A 306 -11.14 0.33 4.66
CA ILE A 306 -11.50 0.73 3.29
C ILE A 306 -13.03 0.66 3.14
N GLU A 307 -13.64 -0.47 3.52
CA GLU A 307 -15.09 -0.64 3.44
C GLU A 307 -15.83 0.37 4.34
N LYS A 308 -15.40 0.54 5.59
CA LYS A 308 -15.98 1.56 6.49
C LYS A 308 -15.91 2.97 5.92
N LYS A 309 -14.79 3.33 5.28
CA LYS A 309 -14.66 4.62 4.60
C LYS A 309 -15.64 4.74 3.43
N ARG A 310 -15.78 3.70 2.59
CA ARG A 310 -16.76 3.67 1.48
C ARG A 310 -18.19 3.85 1.99
N LEU A 311 -18.56 3.10 3.03
CA LEU A 311 -19.88 3.20 3.66
C LEU A 311 -20.12 4.59 4.27
N LEU A 312 -19.11 5.17 4.91
CA LEU A 312 -19.18 6.51 5.48
C LEU A 312 -19.41 7.57 4.40
N LEU A 313 -18.67 7.50 3.28
CA LEU A 313 -18.84 8.42 2.14
C LEU A 313 -20.20 8.27 1.45
N ASN A 314 -20.78 7.06 1.49
CA ASN A 314 -22.08 6.78 0.90
C ASN A 314 -23.27 7.13 1.79
N ASN A 315 -23.03 7.41 3.08
CA ASN A 315 -24.07 7.72 4.06
C ASN A 315 -24.72 9.09 3.77
N ALA A 316 -26.06 9.13 3.75
CA ALA A 316 -26.83 10.33 3.45
C ALA A 316 -26.51 11.49 4.41
N GLU A 317 -26.37 11.20 5.71
CA GLU A 317 -26.04 12.21 6.73
C GLU A 317 -24.64 12.78 6.57
N VAL A 318 -23.72 12.03 5.96
CA VAL A 318 -22.36 12.54 5.70
C VAL A 318 -22.33 13.33 4.39
N LYS A 319 -23.06 12.87 3.36
CA LYS A 319 -23.09 13.50 2.04
C LYS A 319 -23.52 14.96 2.08
N GLN A 320 -24.46 15.33 2.94
CA GLN A 320 -24.89 16.72 3.10
C GLN A 320 -23.76 17.68 3.49
N TYR A 321 -22.69 17.18 4.13
CA TYR A 321 -21.52 17.97 4.51
C TYR A 321 -20.40 17.95 3.46
N LEU A 322 -20.49 17.08 2.46
CA LEU A 322 -19.52 16.93 1.37
C LEU A 322 -19.92 17.76 0.15
N VAL A 323 -20.39 18.99 0.38
CA VAL A 323 -20.87 19.90 -0.68
C VAL A 323 -19.72 20.34 -1.58
N ASP A 324 -19.98 20.34 -2.88
CA ASP A 324 -19.10 20.93 -3.88
C ASP A 324 -19.44 22.39 -4.12
N TYR A 325 -18.42 23.24 -3.98
CA TYR A 325 -18.50 24.68 -4.20
C TYR A 325 -17.25 25.14 -4.96
N LYS A 326 -17.26 26.39 -5.43
CA LYS A 326 -16.14 26.97 -6.18
C LYS A 326 -14.84 26.96 -5.35
N GLY A 327 -13.98 25.99 -5.62
CA GLY A 327 -12.71 25.79 -4.95
C GLY A 327 -12.69 24.70 -3.88
N SER A 328 -13.69 23.83 -3.81
CA SER A 328 -13.72 22.63 -2.94
C SER A 328 -12.56 21.67 -3.20
N GLY A 329 -11.94 21.71 -4.39
CA GLY A 329 -10.76 20.91 -4.76
C GLY A 329 -9.40 21.47 -4.34
N ARG A 330 -9.33 22.63 -3.66
CA ARG A 330 -8.04 23.19 -3.18
C ARG A 330 -7.46 22.29 -2.08
N SER A 331 -6.14 22.27 -1.96
CA SER A 331 -5.45 21.39 -0.99
C SER A 331 -5.90 21.64 0.46
N GLY A 332 -6.14 22.90 0.86
CA GLY A 332 -6.62 23.24 2.21
C GLY A 332 -8.01 22.68 2.52
N ASP A 333 -8.90 22.70 1.53
CA ASP A 333 -10.26 22.16 1.61
C ASP A 333 -10.22 20.63 1.67
N MET A 334 -9.35 20.00 0.87
CA MET A 334 -9.07 18.56 0.97
C MET A 334 -8.53 18.16 2.35
N TYR A 335 -7.59 18.92 2.93
CA TYR A 335 -7.07 18.61 4.28
C TYR A 335 -8.16 18.72 5.35
N THR A 336 -9.04 19.71 5.23
CA THR A 336 -10.17 19.93 6.14
C THR A 336 -11.20 18.81 6.02
N ARG A 337 -11.55 18.42 4.79
CA ARG A 337 -12.43 17.29 4.51
C ARG A 337 -11.88 15.97 5.04
N ASN A 338 -10.57 15.73 4.88
CA ASN A 338 -9.93 14.53 5.41
C ASN A 338 -9.94 14.54 6.95
N LEU A 339 -9.75 15.70 7.59
CA LEU A 339 -9.87 15.83 9.05
C LEU A 339 -11.29 15.52 9.54
N PHE A 340 -12.30 16.08 8.88
CA PHE A 340 -13.72 15.80 9.15
C PHE A 340 -14.03 14.29 9.08
N LEU A 341 -13.68 13.67 7.96
CA LEU A 341 -13.92 12.26 7.73
C LEU A 341 -13.10 11.37 8.68
N ALA A 342 -11.89 11.76 9.06
CA ALA A 342 -11.10 11.03 10.04
C ALA A 342 -11.74 11.05 11.44
N GLY A 343 -12.25 12.21 11.88
CA GLY A 343 -12.99 12.33 13.14
C GLY A 343 -14.26 11.48 13.14
N LEU A 344 -15.02 11.51 12.05
CA LEU A 344 -16.21 10.67 11.89
C LEU A 344 -15.91 9.18 11.85
N LEU A 345 -14.85 8.79 11.13
CA LEU A 345 -14.42 7.39 11.06
C LEU A 345 -14.07 6.87 12.46
N GLN A 346 -13.33 7.64 13.26
CA GLN A 346 -13.00 7.25 14.64
C GLN A 346 -14.22 7.25 15.57
N TYR A 347 -15.13 8.22 15.44
CA TYR A 347 -16.36 8.22 16.21
C TYR A 347 -17.19 6.95 15.93
N LYS A 348 -17.40 6.64 14.65
CA LYS A 348 -18.18 5.48 14.21
C LYS A 348 -17.49 4.15 14.55
N ASP A 349 -16.16 4.11 14.52
CA ASP A 349 -15.36 2.96 14.98
C ASP A 349 -15.64 2.64 16.45
N LYS A 350 -15.72 3.68 17.29
CA LYS A 350 -15.85 3.51 18.73
C LYS A 350 -17.29 3.37 19.23
N PHE A 351 -18.21 4.17 18.68
CA PHE A 351 -19.59 4.29 19.16
C PHE A 351 -20.64 3.79 18.17
N GLY A 352 -20.26 3.29 17.00
CA GLY A 352 -21.20 2.82 15.99
C GLY A 352 -22.17 3.92 15.56
N GLU A 353 -23.47 3.62 15.56
CA GLU A 353 -24.54 4.55 15.14
C GLU A 353 -25.08 5.42 16.30
N HIS A 354 -24.59 5.25 17.53
CA HIS A 354 -25.10 5.99 18.69
C HIS A 354 -24.87 7.50 18.52
N ASN A 355 -25.96 8.27 18.40
CA ASN A 355 -25.96 9.72 18.15
C ASN A 355 -25.10 10.15 16.94
N PHE A 356 -25.04 9.31 15.90
CA PHE A 356 -24.16 9.55 14.76
C PHE A 356 -24.42 10.87 14.02
N GLU A 357 -25.68 11.26 13.85
CA GLU A 357 -26.06 12.54 13.20
C GLU A 357 -25.49 13.77 13.95
N LEU A 358 -25.65 13.80 15.27
CA LEU A 358 -25.10 14.86 16.13
C LEU A 358 -23.57 14.86 16.08
N ALA A 359 -22.95 13.68 16.07
CA ALA A 359 -21.51 13.54 15.96
C ALA A 359 -20.98 14.00 14.59
N ALA A 360 -21.72 13.75 13.50
CA ALA A 360 -21.38 14.25 12.17
C ALA A 360 -21.38 15.77 12.13
N ARG A 361 -22.43 16.41 12.69
CA ARG A 361 -22.48 17.86 12.82
C ARG A 361 -21.33 18.40 13.66
N LEU A 362 -21.04 17.79 14.80
CA LEU A 362 -19.93 18.18 15.68
C LEU A 362 -18.57 18.07 14.97
N CYS A 363 -18.29 16.94 14.34
CA CYS A 363 -17.04 16.71 13.60
C CYS A 363 -16.90 17.70 12.44
N PHE A 364 -17.99 18.01 11.74
CA PHE A 364 -18.01 18.99 10.66
C PHE A 364 -17.63 20.38 11.20
N VAL A 365 -18.34 20.87 12.22
CA VAL A 365 -18.07 22.18 12.84
C VAL A 365 -16.64 22.22 13.37
N TRP A 366 -16.19 21.18 14.07
CA TRP A 366 -14.83 21.12 14.59
C TRP A 366 -13.76 21.20 13.48
N ALA A 367 -13.88 20.42 12.41
CA ALA A 367 -12.90 20.39 11.34
C ALA A 367 -12.94 21.65 10.46
N TYR A 368 -14.13 22.06 10.01
CA TYR A 368 -14.31 23.19 9.10
C TYR A 368 -14.06 24.55 9.72
N LYS A 369 -14.03 24.65 11.06
CA LYS A 369 -13.51 25.83 11.78
C LYS A 369 -12.18 26.31 11.17
N LEU A 370 -11.23 25.40 10.93
CA LEU A 370 -9.93 25.75 10.34
C LEU A 370 -10.05 26.45 8.98
N ARG A 371 -10.95 25.97 8.12
CA ARG A 371 -11.17 26.50 6.77
C ARG A 371 -11.92 27.82 6.76
N LEU A 372 -12.83 28.02 7.71
CA LEU A 372 -13.66 29.22 7.82
C LEU A 372 -12.92 30.37 8.50
N GLU A 373 -12.03 30.10 9.46
CA GLU A 373 -11.27 31.14 10.18
C GLU A 373 -9.96 31.53 9.48
N ASN A 374 -9.44 30.67 8.59
CA ASN A 374 -8.15 30.90 7.92
C ASN A 374 -8.29 31.03 6.40
N ALA A 375 -7.68 32.08 5.83
CA ALA A 375 -7.62 32.28 4.37
C ALA A 375 -6.89 31.13 3.65
N ARG A 376 -5.86 30.57 4.29
CA ARG A 376 -5.06 29.44 3.78
C ARG A 376 -4.88 28.40 4.87
N VAL A 377 -5.40 27.20 4.62
CA VAL A 377 -5.18 26.04 5.49
C VAL A 377 -3.99 25.25 4.98
N GLN A 378 -2.88 25.31 5.72
CA GLN A 378 -1.77 24.39 5.53
C GLN A 378 -2.01 23.11 6.31
N PHE A 379 -1.50 22.01 5.81
CA PHE A 379 -1.63 20.74 6.52
C PHE A 379 -0.92 20.72 7.88
N ALA A 380 0.13 21.52 8.07
CA ALA A 380 0.75 21.72 9.39
C ALA A 380 -0.25 22.26 10.44
N SER A 381 -1.18 23.13 10.03
CA SER A 381 -2.24 23.66 10.90
C SER A 381 -3.23 22.56 11.28
N VAL A 382 -3.64 21.72 10.31
CA VAL A 382 -4.51 20.57 10.53
C VAL A 382 -3.86 19.55 11.48
N ASP A 383 -2.60 19.19 11.23
CA ASP A 383 -1.82 18.25 12.04
C ASP A 383 -1.68 18.74 13.49
N ASN A 384 -1.42 20.04 13.70
CA ASN A 384 -1.34 20.62 15.04
C ASN A 384 -2.70 20.64 15.75
N TYR A 385 -3.77 20.98 15.03
CA TYR A 385 -5.12 21.03 15.58
C TYR A 385 -5.65 19.64 15.97
N ALA A 386 -5.41 18.62 15.14
CA ALA A 386 -5.85 17.26 15.39
C ALA A 386 -5.15 16.59 16.58
N ARG A 387 -3.87 16.91 16.82
CA ARG A 387 -3.05 16.28 17.88
C ARG A 387 -3.01 17.05 19.20
N ALA A 388 -3.64 18.22 19.28
CA ALA A 388 -3.71 19.03 20.50
C ALA A 388 -4.30 18.21 21.66
N ASP A 389 -3.87 18.45 22.90
CA ASP A 389 -4.32 17.67 24.06
C ASP A 389 -5.84 17.68 24.25
N ASN A 390 -6.47 18.81 23.94
CA ASN A 390 -7.91 19.01 23.98
C ASN A 390 -8.60 18.82 22.62
N SER A 391 -8.01 18.09 21.67
CA SER A 391 -8.64 17.89 20.36
C SER A 391 -9.82 16.94 20.44
N LEU A 392 -10.80 17.11 19.53
CA LEU A 392 -11.93 16.19 19.42
C LEU A 392 -11.48 14.74 19.16
N ILE A 393 -10.44 14.54 18.37
CA ILE A 393 -9.85 13.21 18.07
C ILE A 393 -9.41 12.49 19.35
N ARG A 394 -8.69 13.21 20.23
CA ARG A 394 -8.23 12.63 21.49
C ARG A 394 -9.35 12.44 22.49
N LEU A 395 -10.34 13.35 22.50
CA LEU A 395 -11.54 13.17 23.33
C LEU A 395 -12.32 11.93 22.89
N ILE A 396 -12.53 11.71 21.59
CA ILE A 396 -13.17 10.49 21.08
C ILE A 396 -12.42 9.26 21.58
N GLU A 397 -11.09 9.25 21.54
CA GLU A 397 -10.28 8.13 22.02
C GLU A 397 -10.40 7.86 23.52
N SER A 398 -10.48 8.90 24.35
CA SER A 398 -10.57 8.72 25.81
C SER A 398 -12.00 8.54 26.33
N ALA A 399 -13.02 9.00 25.59
CA ALA A 399 -14.40 9.02 26.04
C ALA A 399 -14.98 7.61 26.23
N VAL A 400 -15.71 7.37 27.31
CA VAL A 400 -16.38 6.06 27.52
C VAL A 400 -17.73 6.04 26.82
N THR A 401 -18.42 7.18 26.79
CA THR A 401 -19.75 7.31 26.19
C THR A 401 -19.79 8.33 25.06
N ALA A 402 -20.70 8.10 24.10
CA ALA A 402 -20.99 9.07 23.03
C ALA A 402 -21.35 10.46 23.58
N LYS A 403 -22.04 10.51 24.73
CA LYS A 403 -22.45 11.77 25.38
C LYS A 403 -21.25 12.63 25.76
N GLU A 404 -20.17 12.06 26.29
CA GLU A 404 -18.97 12.83 26.64
C GLU A 404 -18.39 13.58 25.44
N VAL A 405 -18.37 12.94 24.27
CA VAL A 405 -17.92 13.56 23.02
C VAL A 405 -18.84 14.71 22.61
N LEU A 406 -20.15 14.54 22.73
CA LEU A 406 -21.13 15.56 22.31
C LEU A 406 -21.11 16.83 23.17
N HIS A 407 -20.53 16.79 24.38
CA HIS A 407 -20.30 17.98 25.21
C HIS A 407 -19.07 18.78 24.77
N TYR A 408 -18.35 18.34 23.74
CA TYR A 408 -17.20 19.06 23.22
C TYR A 408 -17.61 20.43 22.67
N VAL A 409 -17.04 21.49 23.24
CA VAL A 409 -17.35 22.87 22.84
C VAL A 409 -16.40 23.32 21.74
N VAL A 410 -16.95 23.59 20.56
CA VAL A 410 -16.23 24.30 19.49
C VAL A 410 -16.49 25.79 19.64
N ILE A 411 -15.49 26.53 20.13
CA ILE A 411 -15.55 28.00 20.19
C ILE A 411 -15.53 28.54 18.76
N LYS A 412 -16.56 29.29 18.36
CA LYS A 412 -16.68 29.89 17.02
C LYS A 412 -16.24 31.35 17.07
N ASP A 413 -15.39 31.77 16.14
CA ASP A 413 -15.07 33.18 15.93
C ASP A 413 -15.93 33.76 14.79
N GLU A 414 -17.10 34.31 15.14
CA GLU A 414 -18.06 34.80 14.14
C GLU A 414 -17.52 35.98 13.32
N GLU A 415 -16.68 36.83 13.91
CA GLU A 415 -16.04 37.96 13.22
C GLU A 415 -15.00 37.47 12.20
N ALA A 416 -14.21 36.45 12.54
CA ALA A 416 -13.27 35.83 11.62
C ALA A 416 -13.98 35.18 10.42
N VAL A 417 -15.12 34.54 10.63
CA VAL A 417 -15.92 33.86 9.59
C VAL A 417 -16.60 34.86 8.64
N GLN A 418 -17.01 36.04 9.14
CA GLN A 418 -17.61 37.11 8.31
C GLN A 418 -16.57 37.92 7.53
N SER A 419 -15.31 37.94 8.00
CA SER A 419 -14.23 38.55 7.23
C SER A 419 -14.06 37.78 5.91
N ASN A 420 -14.24 38.48 4.78
CA ASN A 420 -14.39 37.93 3.42
C ASN A 420 -13.10 37.27 2.84
N LYS A 421 -12.35 36.53 3.66
CA LYS A 421 -10.99 36.03 3.44
C LYS A 421 -10.91 34.91 2.40
N THR A 422 -12.02 34.26 2.05
CA THR A 422 -12.08 33.28 0.97
C THR A 422 -13.45 33.30 0.28
N LYS A 423 -13.48 33.67 -1.01
CA LYS A 423 -14.70 33.67 -1.82
C LYS A 423 -15.22 32.24 -2.04
N GLY A 424 -16.54 32.05 -1.98
CA GLY A 424 -17.21 30.79 -2.35
C GLY A 424 -17.53 29.84 -1.19
N LEU A 425 -17.45 30.27 0.08
CA LEU A 425 -17.73 29.43 1.26
C LEU A 425 -19.15 29.61 1.82
N SER A 426 -20.07 30.23 1.08
CA SER A 426 -21.42 30.59 1.57
C SER A 426 -22.24 29.38 2.03
N GLU A 427 -22.13 28.25 1.34
CA GLU A 427 -22.84 27.02 1.68
C GLU A 427 -22.27 26.36 2.94
N LEU A 428 -20.95 26.29 3.04
CA LEU A 428 -20.27 25.81 4.26
C LEU A 428 -20.60 26.69 5.47
N HIS A 429 -20.73 27.99 5.27
CA HIS A 429 -21.10 28.91 6.35
C HIS A 429 -22.53 28.65 6.84
N LYS A 430 -23.49 28.40 5.94
CA LYS A 430 -24.86 28.00 6.33
C LYS A 430 -24.87 26.73 7.16
N LEU A 431 -24.17 25.68 6.70
CA LEU A 431 -24.01 24.41 7.42
C LEU A 431 -23.35 24.61 8.79
N TYR A 432 -22.29 25.41 8.88
CA TYR A 432 -21.56 25.69 10.11
C TYR A 432 -22.39 26.42 11.17
N LEU A 433 -23.30 27.29 10.73
CA LEU A 433 -24.28 27.97 11.58
C LEU A 433 -25.50 27.09 11.90
N GLY A 434 -25.66 25.93 11.26
CA GLY A 434 -26.82 25.06 11.43
C GLY A 434 -28.09 25.60 10.77
N LYS A 435 -27.95 26.40 9.71
CA LYS A 435 -29.06 26.83 8.86
C LYS A 435 -29.28 25.78 7.76
N GLU A 436 -30.54 25.46 7.47
CA GLU A 436 -30.86 24.55 6.36
C GLU A 436 -30.29 25.07 5.03
N LEU A 437 -29.76 24.15 4.23
CA LEU A 437 -29.45 24.45 2.84
C LEU A 437 -30.79 24.58 2.10
N ASN A 438 -31.17 25.79 1.69
CA ASN A 438 -32.30 25.95 0.77
C ASN A 438 -31.99 25.13 -0.49
N ASN A 439 -32.66 23.99 -0.65
CA ASN A 439 -32.68 23.24 -1.89
C ASN A 439 -33.33 24.15 -2.94
N GLY A 440 -32.50 24.70 -3.83
CA GLY A 440 -32.93 25.39 -5.04
C GLY A 440 -33.19 24.39 -6.15
#